data_AF-A0A2C5XVE7-F1
#
_entry.id   AF-A0A2C5XVE7-F1
#
_cell.length_a   1.000
_cell.length_b   1.000
_cell.length_c   1.000
_cell.angle_alpha   90.00
_cell.angle_beta   90.00
_cell.angle_gamma   90.00
#
_symmetry.space_group_name_H-M   'P 1'
#
loop_
_entity.id
_entity.type
_entity.pdbx_description
1 polymer ?
#
loop_
_entity_poly.entity_id
_entity_poly.type
_entity_poly.pdbx_seq_one_letter_code
_entity_poly.pdbx_strand_id
1 'polypeptide(L)'
;MFARRIPALRASLRLGASRRTVSTARERIERLAAKMPESVKRYTAKMRQYPGSYITAFLILHEVTAVVPLVLLVLLFHYTTIMPMEYLMDKTQKRLKESMASFERYFRRKEYFGFKANEDASSNEDESQQEAMERWRQGDPMYRILVETALAWAITKLLLPVRAIVTIEATPWFAGVLIKAKKLFKR
;
A
#
# COMPACT_ATOMS: atom_id res chain seq x y z
N MET A 1 -61.30 -23.54 -24.00
CA MET A 1 -61.68 -22.27 -23.33
C MET A 1 -60.98 -22.23 -21.96
N PHE A 2 -59.95 -21.37 -21.85
CA PHE A 2 -59.43 -20.62 -20.69
C PHE A 2 -59.80 -21.07 -19.25
N ALA A 3 -58.94 -21.08 -18.22
CA ALA A 3 -57.56 -20.63 -18.02
C ALA A 3 -57.00 -21.25 -16.72
N ARG A 4 -55.77 -21.78 -16.73
CA ARG A 4 -55.01 -22.11 -15.52
C ARG A 4 -54.45 -20.82 -14.91
N ARG A 5 -54.89 -20.44 -13.70
CA ARG A 5 -54.26 -19.37 -12.92
C ARG A 5 -53.04 -19.92 -12.19
N ILE A 6 -51.86 -19.46 -12.57
CA ILE A 6 -50.60 -19.65 -11.83
C ILE A 6 -50.50 -18.50 -10.81
N PRO A 7 -50.38 -18.76 -9.49
CA PRO A 7 -50.05 -17.71 -8.54
C PRO A 7 -48.55 -17.37 -8.59
N ALA A 8 -48.28 -16.08 -8.78
CA ALA A 8 -46.95 -15.50 -8.88
C ALA A 8 -46.15 -15.56 -7.57
N LEU A 9 -44.91 -16.02 -7.69
CA LEU A 9 -43.68 -15.58 -7.03
C LEU A 9 -43.81 -14.68 -5.78
N ARG A 10 -43.62 -15.27 -4.58
CA ARG A 10 -43.22 -14.52 -3.36
C ARG A 10 -41.72 -14.27 -3.37
N ALA A 11 -41.30 -13.09 -3.84
CA ALA A 11 -39.94 -12.59 -3.68
C ALA A 11 -39.97 -11.18 -3.05
N SER A 12 -40.19 -11.09 -1.74
CA SER A 12 -40.28 -9.78 -1.06
C SER A 12 -39.63 -9.70 0.34
N LEU A 13 -38.82 -10.69 0.76
CA LEU A 13 -38.30 -10.72 2.14
C LEU A 13 -36.81 -10.41 2.35
N ARG A 14 -36.02 -10.10 1.31
CA ARG A 14 -34.56 -9.88 1.48
C ARG A 14 -34.12 -8.42 1.65
N LEU A 15 -34.97 -7.42 1.43
CA LEU A 15 -34.60 -6.00 1.57
C LEU A 15 -34.75 -5.43 2.99
N GLY A 16 -35.54 -6.06 3.87
CA GLY A 16 -35.83 -5.55 5.22
C GLY A 16 -34.79 -5.90 6.30
N ALA A 17 -33.93 -6.91 6.06
CA ALA A 17 -32.91 -7.31 7.03
C ALA A 17 -31.67 -6.40 6.97
N SER A 18 -31.24 -6.01 5.76
CA SER A 18 -30.09 -5.12 5.55
C SER A 18 -30.33 -3.69 6.05
N ARG A 19 -31.57 -3.19 5.98
CA ARG A 19 -31.91 -1.84 6.48
C ARG A 19 -31.84 -1.72 8.02
N ARG A 20 -32.19 -2.79 8.74
CA ARG A 20 -32.22 -2.83 10.22
C ARG A 20 -30.84 -2.97 10.85
N THR A 21 -29.89 -3.62 10.18
CA THR A 21 -28.51 -3.74 10.67
C THR A 21 -27.72 -2.44 10.50
N VAL A 22 -27.97 -1.68 9.43
CA VAL A 22 -27.34 -0.37 9.20
C VAL A 22 -27.87 0.70 10.18
N SER A 23 -29.16 0.68 10.52
CA SER A 23 -29.71 1.62 11.51
C SER A 23 -29.15 1.37 12.91
N THR A 24 -29.05 0.11 13.34
CA THR A 24 -28.50 -0.27 14.64
C THR A 24 -26.99 0.02 14.75
N ALA A 25 -26.23 -0.13 13.66
CA ALA A 25 -24.82 0.28 13.62
C ALA A 25 -24.65 1.81 13.74
N ARG A 26 -25.48 2.59 13.04
CA ARG A 26 -25.49 4.07 13.14
C ARG A 26 -25.85 4.55 14.54
N GLU A 27 -26.87 3.98 15.16
CA GLU A 27 -27.25 4.32 16.54
C GLU A 27 -26.15 3.99 17.55
N ARG A 28 -25.44 2.87 17.38
CA ARG A 28 -24.29 2.52 18.23
C ARG A 28 -23.15 3.52 18.09
N ILE A 29 -22.84 3.95 16.86
CA ILE A 29 -21.83 4.98 16.58
C ILE A 29 -22.24 6.32 17.18
N GLU A 30 -23.52 6.70 17.13
CA GLU A 30 -24.02 7.94 17.73
C GLU A 30 -23.93 7.94 19.26
N ARG A 31 -24.24 6.83 19.91
CA ARG A 31 -24.09 6.70 21.38
C ARG A 31 -22.62 6.75 21.81
N LEU A 32 -21.73 6.18 21.01
CA LEU A 32 -20.28 6.26 21.25
C LEU A 32 -19.75 7.67 21.00
N ALA A 33 -20.22 8.35 19.95
CA ALA A 33 -19.87 9.75 19.65
C ALA A 33 -20.38 10.71 20.73
N ALA A 34 -21.56 10.45 21.31
CA ALA A 34 -22.13 11.26 22.39
C ALA A 34 -21.33 11.18 23.70
N LYS A 35 -20.58 10.09 23.92
CA LYS A 35 -19.73 9.89 25.12
C LYS A 35 -18.29 10.38 24.94
N MET A 36 -17.91 10.94 23.80
CA MET A 36 -16.53 11.37 23.56
C MET A 36 -16.21 12.74 24.17
N PRO A 37 -14.99 12.93 24.71
CA PRO A 37 -14.53 14.20 25.28
C PRO A 37 -14.37 15.30 24.21
N GLU A 38 -14.52 16.56 24.64
CA GLU A 38 -14.67 17.73 23.77
C GLU A 38 -13.52 17.96 22.77
N SER A 39 -12.32 17.48 23.10
CA SER A 39 -11.16 17.52 22.22
C SER A 39 -11.36 16.71 20.93
N VAL A 40 -12.11 15.60 20.97
CA VAL A 40 -12.35 14.71 19.81
C VAL A 40 -13.52 15.21 18.96
N LYS A 41 -14.46 15.97 19.56
CA LYS A 41 -15.58 16.60 18.84
C LYS A 41 -15.09 17.62 17.81
N ARG A 42 -13.98 18.32 18.06
CA ARG A 42 -13.39 19.29 17.10
C ARG A 42 -12.85 18.62 15.82
N TYR A 43 -12.29 17.41 15.95
CA TYR A 43 -11.80 16.63 14.80
C TYR A 43 -12.95 15.95 14.04
N THR A 44 -13.95 15.42 14.76
CA THR A 44 -15.11 14.76 14.15
C THR A 44 -16.11 15.73 13.54
N ALA A 45 -16.25 16.97 14.04
CA ALA A 45 -17.13 17.98 13.46
C ALA A 45 -16.75 18.36 12.01
N LYS A 46 -15.45 18.40 11.69
CA LYS A 46 -14.97 18.64 10.31
C LYS A 46 -14.97 17.38 9.43
N MET A 47 -14.89 16.17 10.01
CA MET A 47 -14.98 14.90 9.28
C MET A 47 -16.42 14.49 8.94
N ARG A 48 -17.41 14.90 9.76
CA ARG A 48 -18.83 14.54 9.59
C ARG A 48 -19.47 15.13 8.33
N GLN A 49 -18.89 16.20 7.76
CA GLN A 49 -19.45 16.84 6.57
C GLN A 49 -19.07 16.13 5.25
N TYR A 50 -17.92 15.43 5.15
CA TYR A 50 -17.50 14.73 3.93
C TYR A 50 -16.60 13.51 4.22
N PRO A 51 -17.11 12.41 4.79
CA PRO A 51 -16.30 11.24 5.17
C PRO A 51 -15.55 10.62 3.99
N GLY A 52 -16.11 10.69 2.77
CA GLY A 52 -15.45 10.21 1.57
C GLY A 52 -14.15 10.98 1.24
N SER A 53 -14.14 12.31 1.37
CA SER A 53 -12.95 13.10 1.00
C SER A 53 -11.74 12.84 1.89
N TYR A 54 -11.93 12.53 3.18
CA TYR A 54 -10.80 12.18 4.05
C TYR A 54 -10.21 10.82 3.70
N ILE A 55 -11.05 9.84 3.40
CA ILE A 55 -10.59 8.51 2.97
C ILE A 55 -9.87 8.61 1.63
N THR A 56 -10.42 9.37 0.66
CA THR A 56 -9.78 9.60 -0.64
C THR A 56 -8.47 10.38 -0.50
N ALA A 57 -8.42 11.41 0.35
CA ALA A 57 -7.22 12.17 0.62
C ALA A 57 -6.14 11.30 1.27
N PHE A 58 -6.51 10.45 2.23
CA PHE A 58 -5.63 9.48 2.86
C PHE A 58 -5.07 8.50 1.83
N LEU A 59 -5.92 7.91 0.98
CA LEU A 59 -5.49 6.97 -0.07
C LEU A 59 -4.50 7.65 -1.03
N ILE A 60 -4.83 8.83 -1.55
CA ILE A 60 -3.94 9.55 -2.48
C ILE A 60 -2.62 9.89 -1.81
N LEU A 61 -2.64 10.41 -0.58
CA LEU A 61 -1.44 10.77 0.15
C LEU A 61 -0.60 9.54 0.51
N HIS A 62 -1.25 8.43 0.85
CA HIS A 62 -0.61 7.15 1.10
C HIS A 62 0.09 6.63 -0.16
N GLU A 63 -0.53 6.74 -1.33
CA GLU A 63 0.06 6.30 -2.60
C GLU A 63 1.26 7.17 -2.98
N VAL A 64 1.16 8.50 -2.86
CA VAL A 64 2.27 9.41 -3.16
C VAL A 64 3.46 9.14 -2.23
N THR A 65 3.20 8.94 -0.94
CA THR A 65 4.23 8.58 0.05
C THR A 65 4.72 7.13 -0.10
N ALA A 66 4.15 6.32 -0.99
CA ALA A 66 4.71 5.02 -1.38
C ALA A 66 5.73 5.14 -2.52
N VAL A 67 5.46 6.01 -3.49
CA VAL A 67 6.34 6.24 -4.65
C VAL A 67 7.56 7.08 -4.28
N VAL A 68 7.36 8.18 -3.52
CA VAL A 68 8.44 9.12 -3.21
C VAL A 68 9.61 8.47 -2.46
N PRO A 69 9.42 7.70 -1.36
CA PRO A 69 10.53 7.07 -0.67
C PRO A 69 11.22 6.00 -1.51
N LEU A 70 10.48 5.27 -2.35
CA LEU A 70 11.06 4.26 -3.22
C LEU A 70 12.00 4.89 -4.24
N VAL A 71 11.53 5.93 -4.93
CA VAL A 71 12.33 6.66 -5.93
C VAL A 71 13.52 7.36 -5.26
N LEU A 72 13.29 7.99 -4.11
CA LEU A 72 14.35 8.68 -3.36
C LEU A 72 15.43 7.71 -2.91
N LEU A 73 15.07 6.53 -2.37
CA LEU A 73 16.05 5.53 -1.93
C LEU A 73 16.84 4.94 -3.09
N VAL A 74 16.18 4.60 -4.21
CA VAL A 74 16.88 4.09 -5.40
C VAL A 74 17.84 5.13 -5.95
N LEU A 75 17.40 6.39 -6.09
CA LEU A 75 18.27 7.48 -6.55
C LEU A 75 19.40 7.74 -5.55
N LEU A 76 19.11 7.73 -4.25
CA LEU A 76 20.11 7.90 -3.21
C LEU A 76 21.16 6.79 -3.31
N PHE A 77 20.78 5.52 -3.38
CA PHE A 77 21.73 4.41 -3.52
C PHE A 77 22.51 4.43 -4.84
N HIS A 78 21.87 4.88 -5.91
CA HIS A 78 22.53 5.02 -7.20
C HIS A 78 23.56 6.15 -7.20
N TYR A 79 23.30 7.26 -6.49
CA TYR A 79 24.20 8.43 -6.42
C TYR A 79 25.23 8.37 -5.30
N THR A 80 24.89 7.78 -4.16
CA THR A 80 25.81 7.66 -3.03
C THR A 80 26.53 6.33 -3.10
N THR A 81 27.82 6.36 -3.42
CA THR A 81 28.75 5.21 -3.31
C THR A 81 28.89 4.72 -1.86
N ILE A 82 28.29 5.43 -0.90
CA ILE A 82 28.30 5.12 0.53
C ILE A 82 27.13 4.18 0.78
N MET A 83 27.44 2.90 0.93
CA MET A 83 26.56 1.87 1.46
C MET A 83 26.79 1.80 2.98
N PRO A 84 26.02 2.49 3.85
CA PRO A 84 26.10 2.26 5.29
C PRO A 84 25.33 0.99 5.61
N MET A 85 25.90 -0.15 5.18
CA MET A 85 25.13 -1.36 4.92
C MET A 85 25.40 -2.51 5.86
N GLU A 86 26.50 -2.56 6.60
CA GLU A 86 26.74 -3.72 7.48
C GLU A 86 25.67 -3.82 8.58
N TYR A 87 25.32 -2.70 9.22
CA TYR A 87 24.34 -2.70 10.30
C TYR A 87 22.89 -2.93 9.81
N LEU A 88 22.53 -2.34 8.67
CA LEU A 88 21.18 -2.43 8.13
C LEU A 88 20.97 -3.71 7.31
N MET A 89 21.98 -4.22 6.61
CA MET A 89 21.88 -5.53 5.94
C MET A 89 21.60 -6.62 6.94
N ASP A 90 22.26 -6.66 8.10
CA ASP A 90 22.04 -7.76 9.04
C ASP A 90 20.57 -7.82 9.50
N LYS A 91 19.99 -6.67 9.85
CA LYS A 91 18.57 -6.57 10.23
C LYS A 91 17.60 -6.73 9.06
N THR A 92 17.99 -6.32 7.86
CA THR A 92 17.13 -6.40 6.66
C THR A 92 17.39 -7.64 5.81
N GLN A 93 18.35 -8.49 6.15
CA GLN A 93 18.84 -9.58 5.30
C GLN A 93 17.73 -10.51 4.88
N LYS A 94 16.88 -10.90 5.83
CA LYS A 94 15.73 -11.77 5.55
C LYS A 94 14.76 -11.15 4.55
N ARG A 95 14.47 -9.85 4.71
CA ARG A 95 13.58 -9.12 3.82
C ARG A 95 14.24 -8.85 2.47
N LEU A 96 15.53 -8.54 2.47
CA LEU A 96 16.33 -8.31 1.27
C LEU A 96 16.34 -9.57 0.40
N LYS A 97 16.62 -10.74 0.98
CA LYS A 97 16.58 -12.02 0.25
C LYS A 97 15.20 -12.28 -0.37
N GLU A 98 14.12 -12.14 0.41
CA GLU A 98 12.74 -12.25 -0.09
C GLU A 98 12.46 -11.27 -1.26
N SER A 99 12.99 -10.06 -1.14
CA SER A 99 12.88 -9.02 -2.17
C SER A 99 13.64 -9.41 -3.43
N MET A 100 14.88 -9.87 -3.29
CA MET A 100 15.76 -10.25 -4.41
C MET A 100 15.13 -11.35 -5.27
N ALA A 101 14.56 -12.39 -4.67
CA ALA A 101 13.88 -13.45 -5.41
C ALA A 101 12.69 -12.92 -6.23
N SER A 102 11.90 -12.01 -5.64
CA SER A 102 10.77 -11.37 -6.32
C SER A 102 11.23 -10.51 -7.51
N PHE A 103 12.30 -9.73 -7.33
CA PHE A 103 12.84 -8.84 -8.35
C PHE A 103 13.59 -9.60 -9.44
N GLU A 104 14.32 -10.66 -9.11
CA GLU A 104 15.03 -11.51 -10.07
C GLU A 104 14.04 -12.14 -11.03
N ARG A 105 12.96 -12.72 -10.49
CA ARG A 105 11.88 -13.29 -11.29
C ARG A 105 11.20 -12.23 -12.17
N TYR A 106 11.04 -11.00 -11.68
CA TYR A 106 10.47 -9.89 -12.46
C TYR A 106 11.40 -9.41 -13.58
N PHE A 107 12.68 -9.19 -13.29
CA PHE A 107 13.68 -8.76 -14.25
C PHE A 107 13.96 -9.82 -15.31
N ARG A 108 14.02 -11.10 -14.95
CA ARG A 108 14.11 -12.22 -15.90
C ARG A 108 12.92 -12.29 -16.83
N ARG A 109 11.70 -12.13 -16.29
CA ARG A 109 10.48 -12.14 -17.12
C ARG A 109 10.44 -10.97 -18.11
N LYS A 110 11.04 -9.84 -17.75
CA LYS A 110 11.05 -8.62 -18.56
C LYS A 110 12.34 -8.44 -19.37
N GLU A 111 13.30 -9.35 -19.23
CA GLU A 111 14.65 -9.26 -19.79
C GLU A 111 15.34 -7.92 -19.47
N TYR A 112 15.02 -7.32 -18.33
CA TYR A 112 15.68 -6.10 -17.87
C TYR A 112 17.10 -6.42 -17.41
N PHE A 113 18.03 -5.47 -17.59
CA PHE A 113 19.42 -5.54 -17.12
C PHE A 113 20.25 -6.75 -17.60
N GLY A 114 19.82 -7.47 -18.64
CA GLY A 114 20.53 -8.63 -19.18
C GLY A 114 20.10 -9.98 -18.58
N PHE A 115 19.09 -10.00 -17.71
CA PHE A 115 18.53 -11.22 -17.14
C PHE A 115 17.81 -12.05 -18.20
N LYS A 116 18.36 -13.21 -18.59
CA LYS A 116 17.71 -14.11 -19.57
C LYS A 116 16.67 -15.01 -18.92
N ALA A 117 15.55 -15.21 -19.61
CA ALA A 117 14.42 -16.01 -19.12
C ALA A 117 14.70 -17.53 -19.08
N ASN A 118 15.72 -18.01 -19.79
CA ASN A 118 16.02 -19.45 -19.91
C ASN A 118 17.32 -19.80 -19.17
N GLU A 119 17.20 -20.62 -18.12
CA GLU A 119 17.84 -21.95 -17.99
C GLU A 119 17.76 -22.48 -16.55
N ASP A 120 17.96 -21.68 -15.50
CA ASP A 120 18.02 -22.24 -14.13
C ASP A 120 17.12 -21.50 -13.12
N ALA A 121 15.80 -21.46 -13.35
CA ALA A 121 14.89 -21.01 -12.28
C ALA A 121 14.68 -22.16 -11.29
N SER A 122 15.51 -22.24 -10.24
CA SER A 122 15.18 -23.10 -9.09
C SER A 122 13.79 -22.69 -8.58
N SER A 123 12.88 -23.66 -8.49
CA SER A 123 11.55 -23.46 -7.90
C SER A 123 11.61 -23.19 -6.40
N ASN A 124 12.77 -23.43 -5.78
CA ASN A 124 13.00 -23.18 -4.36
C ASN A 124 13.43 -21.73 -4.16
N GLU A 125 12.57 -20.96 -3.50
CA GLU A 125 12.84 -19.55 -3.19
C GLU A 125 14.14 -19.39 -2.38
N ASP A 126 14.43 -20.29 -1.44
CA ASP A 126 15.63 -20.23 -0.61
C ASP A 126 16.94 -20.45 -1.38
N GLU A 127 16.93 -21.27 -2.43
CA GLU A 127 18.11 -21.51 -3.28
C GLU A 127 18.36 -20.31 -4.19
N SER A 128 17.30 -19.77 -4.81
CA SER A 128 17.41 -18.56 -5.65
C SER A 128 17.94 -17.36 -4.85
N GLN A 129 17.52 -17.24 -3.58
CA GLN A 129 18.00 -16.20 -2.67
C GLN A 129 19.50 -16.31 -2.36
N GLN A 130 20.01 -17.54 -2.23
CA GLN A 130 21.42 -17.78 -1.96
C GLN A 130 22.27 -17.54 -3.20
N GLU A 131 21.85 -18.05 -4.35
CA GLU A 131 22.52 -17.86 -5.64
C GLU A 131 22.63 -16.38 -6.01
N ALA A 132 21.55 -15.62 -5.86
CA ALA A 132 21.56 -14.18 -6.13
C ALA A 132 22.50 -13.41 -5.19
N MET A 133 22.63 -13.86 -3.93
CA MET A 133 23.56 -13.27 -2.96
C MET A 133 25.02 -13.61 -3.27
N GLU A 134 25.28 -14.83 -3.74
CA GLU A 134 26.62 -15.29 -4.15
C GLU A 134 27.09 -14.56 -5.41
N ARG A 135 26.23 -14.44 -6.43
CA ARG A 135 26.55 -13.70 -7.66
C ARG A 135 26.78 -12.20 -7.40
N TRP A 136 26.03 -11.62 -6.46
CA TRP A 136 26.32 -10.27 -5.99
C TRP A 136 27.70 -10.17 -5.33
N ARG A 137 28.08 -11.12 -4.46
CA ARG A 137 29.42 -11.16 -3.83
C ARG A 137 30.55 -11.38 -4.84
N GLN A 138 30.28 -12.07 -5.94
CA GLN A 138 31.20 -12.24 -7.05
C GLN A 138 31.39 -10.96 -7.87
N GLY A 139 30.59 -9.91 -7.62
CA GLY A 139 30.75 -8.60 -8.23
C GLY A 139 30.01 -8.42 -9.56
N ASP A 140 29.02 -9.26 -9.86
CA ASP A 140 28.24 -9.11 -11.09
C ASP A 140 27.46 -7.78 -11.08
N PRO A 141 27.69 -6.88 -12.06
CA PRO A 141 27.02 -5.58 -12.13
C PRO A 141 25.49 -5.70 -12.24
N MET A 142 24.98 -6.79 -12.84
CA MET A 142 23.54 -7.03 -12.96
C MET A 142 22.91 -7.31 -11.58
N TYR A 143 23.57 -8.14 -10.77
CA TYR A 143 23.11 -8.46 -9.42
C TYR A 143 23.27 -7.31 -8.43
N ARG A 144 24.20 -6.37 -8.69
CA ARG A 144 24.32 -5.14 -7.91
C ARG A 144 23.05 -4.27 -8.02
N ILE A 145 22.56 -4.04 -9.24
CA ILE A 145 21.33 -3.27 -9.47
C ILE A 145 20.12 -3.99 -8.85
N LEU A 146 20.10 -5.32 -8.94
CA LEU A 146 19.07 -6.15 -8.29
C LEU A 146 19.06 -5.94 -6.77
N VAL A 147 20.22 -6.06 -6.12
CA VAL A 147 20.36 -5.88 -4.66
C VAL A 147 19.99 -4.46 -4.23
N GLU A 148 20.43 -3.44 -4.97
CA GLU A 148 20.10 -2.04 -4.69
C GLU A 148 18.57 -1.81 -4.74
N THR A 149 17.91 -2.34 -5.77
CA THR A 149 16.45 -2.25 -5.92
C THR A 149 15.72 -3.02 -4.81
N ALA A 150 16.17 -4.24 -4.53
CA ALA A 150 15.61 -5.11 -3.50
C ALA A 150 15.74 -4.49 -2.11
N LEU A 151 16.88 -3.90 -1.80
CA LEU A 151 17.15 -3.19 -0.56
C LEU A 151 16.26 -1.95 -0.42
N ALA A 152 16.18 -1.12 -1.46
CA ALA A 152 15.33 0.06 -1.46
C ALA A 152 13.88 -0.32 -1.14
N TRP A 153 13.38 -1.41 -1.72
CA TRP A 153 12.04 -1.93 -1.42
C TRP A 153 11.93 -2.50 -0.02
N ALA A 154 12.93 -3.25 0.46
CA ALA A 154 12.95 -3.79 1.82
C ALA A 154 12.91 -2.69 2.89
N ILE A 155 13.68 -1.62 2.68
CA ILE A 155 13.67 -0.41 3.52
C ILE A 155 12.34 0.29 3.39
N THR A 156 11.82 0.49 2.18
CA THR A 156 10.49 1.07 1.95
C THR A 156 9.40 0.31 2.72
N LYS A 157 9.48 -1.03 2.76
CA LYS A 157 8.61 -1.91 3.56
C LYS A 157 8.84 -1.77 5.07
N LEU A 158 10.05 -1.44 5.51
CA LEU A 158 10.35 -1.16 6.91
C LEU A 158 9.70 0.15 7.38
N LEU A 159 9.56 1.14 6.49
CA LEU A 159 8.91 2.42 6.78
C LEU A 159 7.38 2.35 6.86
N LEU A 160 6.74 1.21 6.55
CA LEU A 160 5.27 1.08 6.54
C LEU A 160 4.56 1.56 7.83
N PRO A 161 4.97 1.17 9.06
CA PRO A 161 4.32 1.66 10.28
C PRO A 161 4.46 3.18 10.45
N VAL A 162 5.64 3.72 10.15
CA VAL A 162 5.90 5.16 10.19
C VAL A 162 5.03 5.89 9.17
N ARG A 163 4.92 5.35 7.95
CA ARG A 163 4.10 5.89 6.88
C ARG A 163 2.63 5.98 7.27
N ALA A 164 2.09 4.95 7.91
CA ALA A 164 0.70 4.97 8.37
C ALA A 164 0.46 6.12 9.37
N ILE A 165 1.34 6.28 10.36
CA ILE A 165 1.25 7.34 11.37
C ILE A 165 1.33 8.73 10.71
N VAL A 166 2.36 8.96 9.88
CA VAL A 166 2.56 10.24 9.18
C VAL A 166 1.37 10.57 8.28
N THR A 167 0.83 9.58 7.57
CA THR A 167 -0.32 9.82 6.67
C THR A 167 -1.58 10.16 7.47
N ILE A 168 -1.82 9.52 8.62
CA ILE A 168 -2.97 9.83 9.49
C ILE A 168 -2.93 11.30 9.95
N GLU A 169 -1.76 11.80 10.37
CA GLU A 169 -1.60 13.19 10.82
C GLU A 169 -1.64 14.20 9.67
N ALA A 170 -1.11 13.85 8.50
CA ALA A 170 -1.07 14.73 7.34
C ALA A 170 -2.39 14.80 6.56
N THR A 171 -3.26 13.78 6.67
CA THR A 171 -4.56 13.71 6.00
C THR A 171 -5.48 14.93 6.26
N PRO A 172 -5.68 15.42 7.51
CA PRO A 172 -6.53 16.59 7.74
C PRO A 172 -6.02 17.86 7.06
N TRP A 173 -4.70 18.05 6.96
CA TRP A 173 -4.10 19.16 6.23
C TRP A 173 -4.27 18.98 4.72
N PHE A 174 -3.98 17.78 4.20
CA PHE A 174 -4.02 17.47 2.77
C PHE A 174 -5.44 17.53 2.19
N ALA A 175 -6.45 17.11 2.95
CA ALA A 175 -7.85 17.28 2.58
C ALA A 175 -8.20 18.77 2.33
N GLY A 176 -7.66 19.68 3.16
CA GLY A 176 -7.80 21.11 2.97
C GLY A 176 -7.14 21.63 1.69
N VAL A 177 -5.98 21.09 1.32
CA VAL A 177 -5.28 21.42 0.07
C VAL A 177 -6.07 20.96 -1.15
N LEU A 178 -6.59 19.74 -1.15
CA LEU A 178 -7.39 19.20 -2.26
C LEU A 178 -8.67 20.00 -2.52
N ILE A 179 -9.36 20.43 -1.46
CA ILE A 179 -10.56 21.27 -1.60
C ILE A 179 -10.22 22.61 -2.24
N LYS A 180 -9.10 23.23 -1.85
CA LYS A 180 -8.61 24.48 -2.47
C LYS A 180 -8.22 24.28 -3.92
N ALA A 181 -7.49 23.20 -4.24
CA ALA A 181 -7.08 22.87 -5.61
C ALA A 181 -8.28 22.64 -6.53
N LYS A 182 -9.30 21.90 -6.07
CA LYS A 182 -10.56 21.71 -6.82
C LYS A 182 -11.29 23.03 -7.08
N LYS A 183 -11.23 23.98 -6.14
CA LYS A 183 -11.84 25.31 -6.31
C LYS A 183 -11.08 26.17 -7.34
N LEU A 184 -9.76 26.01 -7.43
CA LEU A 184 -8.91 26.67 -8.43
C LEU A 184 -9.13 26.11 -9.84
N PHE A 185 -9.27 24.79 -9.98
CA PHE A 185 -9.50 24.13 -11.28
C PHE A 185 -10.92 24.28 -11.85
N LYS A 186 -11.86 24.80 -11.05
CA LYS A 186 -13.24 25.06 -11.47
C LYS A 186 -13.50 26.54 -11.78
N ARG A 187 -12.45 27.36 -11.79
CA ARG A 187 -12.45 28.70 -12.39
C ARG A 187 -11.96 28.60 -13.82
#